data_AF-A0A969LFK9-F1
#
_entry.id   AF-A0A969LFK9-F1
#
_cell.length_a   1.000
_cell.length_b   1.000
_cell.length_c   1.000
_cell.angle_alpha   90.00
_cell.angle_beta   90.00
_cell.angle_gamma   90.00
#
_symmetry.space_group_name_H-M   'P 1'
#
loop_
_entity.id
_entity.type
_entity.pdbx_description
1 polymer ?
#
loop_
_entity_poly.entity_id
_entity_poly.type
_entity_poly.pdbx_seq_one_letter_code
_entity_poly.pdbx_strand_id
1 'polypeptide(L)'
;MFDAAPEFFDISQPERFMTVAVRVHPHMTHMIPAVVHVDGTARVQTVERKHNPAYYDLIEAFGEITGVPVLLNTSFNEREPIVAKPEEAIACFRRAEIDVLAIGDFYVENREAMHVALHSSTDATVQS
;
A
#
# COMPACT_ATOMS: atom_id res chain seq x y z
N MET A 1 -2.41 -8.29 8.25
CA MET A 1 -1.76 -9.14 9.28
C MET A 1 -2.44 -10.51 9.27
N PHE A 2 -1.77 -11.64 9.59
CA PHE A 2 -2.42 -12.97 9.47
C PHE A 2 -3.62 -13.16 10.41
N ASP A 3 -3.56 -12.59 11.61
CA ASP A 3 -4.63 -12.56 12.60
C ASP A 3 -5.85 -11.72 12.16
N ALA A 4 -5.62 -10.59 11.48
CA ALA A 4 -6.69 -9.76 10.94
C ALA A 4 -7.21 -10.22 9.56
N ALA A 5 -6.44 -11.01 8.81
CA ALA A 5 -6.78 -11.38 7.43
C ALA A 5 -8.14 -12.11 7.27
N PRO A 6 -8.55 -13.03 8.17
CA PRO A 6 -9.84 -13.71 8.07
C PRO A 6 -11.08 -12.80 8.12
N GLU A 7 -10.95 -11.57 8.65
CA GLU A 7 -12.01 -10.57 8.65
C GLU A 7 -12.30 -10.02 7.25
N PHE A 8 -11.28 -9.96 6.39
CA PHE A 8 -11.38 -9.38 5.04
C PHE A 8 -11.45 -10.45 3.94
N PHE A 9 -10.80 -11.59 4.16
CA PHE A 9 -10.57 -12.60 3.14
C PHE A 9 -11.01 -14.00 3.59
N ASP A 10 -11.47 -14.81 2.66
CA ASP A 10 -11.69 -16.24 2.85
C ASP A 10 -10.34 -16.97 2.80
N ILE A 11 -9.67 -17.02 3.96
CA ILE A 11 -8.32 -17.54 4.11
C ILE A 11 -8.22 -18.35 5.41
N SER A 12 -7.64 -19.55 5.33
CA SER A 12 -7.47 -20.47 6.47
C SER A 12 -6.02 -20.72 6.84
N GLN A 13 -5.07 -20.21 6.05
CA GLN A 13 -3.64 -20.42 6.21
C GLN A 13 -2.85 -19.17 5.78
N PRO A 14 -1.62 -18.96 6.26
CA PRO A 14 -0.83 -17.81 5.83
C PRO A 14 -0.46 -17.87 4.34
N GLU A 15 -0.73 -16.80 3.61
CA GLU A 15 -0.33 -16.62 2.21
C GLU A 15 0.83 -15.63 2.13
N ARG A 16 2.08 -16.11 2.08
CA ARG A 16 3.28 -15.27 2.28
C ARG A 16 3.81 -14.59 1.02
N PHE A 17 3.44 -15.09 -0.14
CA PHE A 17 4.14 -14.80 -1.40
C PHE A 17 3.25 -14.19 -2.49
N MET A 18 2.02 -13.77 -2.17
CA MET A 18 1.07 -13.18 -3.14
C MET A 18 0.79 -14.07 -4.38
N THR A 19 0.98 -15.38 -4.26
CA THR A 19 0.84 -16.35 -5.35
C THR A 19 -0.59 -16.82 -5.59
N VAL A 20 -1.46 -16.67 -4.59
CA VAL A 20 -2.84 -17.15 -4.62
C VAL A 20 -3.80 -15.97 -4.53
N ALA A 21 -4.86 -16.01 -5.34
CA ALA A 21 -5.99 -15.10 -5.21
C ALA A 21 -7.05 -15.76 -4.33
N VAL A 22 -7.47 -15.06 -3.28
CA VAL A 22 -8.50 -15.51 -2.34
C VAL A 22 -9.75 -14.63 -2.47
N ARG A 23 -10.90 -15.17 -2.06
CA ARG A 23 -12.16 -14.41 -2.09
C ARG A 23 -12.12 -13.32 -1.03
N VAL A 24 -12.55 -12.11 -1.40
CA VAL A 24 -12.82 -11.04 -0.42
C VAL A 24 -14.24 -11.23 0.10
N HIS A 25 -14.43 -11.09 1.42
CA HIS A 25 -15.78 -11.13 1.98
C HIS A 25 -16.63 -10.02 1.33
N PRO A 26 -17.83 -10.33 0.79
CA PRO A 26 -18.60 -9.35 0.01
C PRO A 26 -18.85 -8.04 0.74
N HIS A 27 -19.09 -8.10 2.05
CA HIS A 27 -19.34 -6.94 2.89
C HIS A 27 -18.09 -6.10 3.18
N MET A 28 -16.87 -6.58 2.89
CA MET A 28 -15.61 -5.85 3.10
C MET A 28 -15.07 -5.18 1.83
N THR A 29 -15.62 -5.50 0.66
CA THR A 29 -15.13 -5.01 -0.64
C THR A 29 -15.02 -3.48 -0.73
N HIS A 30 -15.98 -2.77 -0.14
CA HIS A 30 -16.02 -1.30 -0.13
C HIS A 30 -14.96 -0.66 0.78
N MET A 31 -14.41 -1.41 1.74
CA MET A 31 -13.35 -0.93 2.64
C MET A 31 -11.97 -0.99 1.98
N ILE A 32 -11.76 -1.89 1.02
CA ILE A 32 -10.46 -2.15 0.38
C ILE A 32 -10.52 -2.16 -1.16
N PRO A 33 -11.25 -1.24 -1.82
CA PRO A 33 -11.57 -1.35 -3.25
C PRO A 33 -10.33 -1.39 -4.16
N ALA A 34 -9.23 -0.76 -3.74
CA ALA A 34 -7.98 -0.69 -4.51
C ALA A 34 -7.29 -2.06 -4.71
N VAL A 35 -7.60 -3.07 -3.90
CA VAL A 35 -6.99 -4.41 -3.98
C VAL A 35 -7.96 -5.49 -4.48
N VAL A 36 -9.24 -5.16 -4.71
CA VAL A 36 -10.26 -6.12 -5.14
C VAL A 36 -10.33 -6.16 -6.67
N HIS A 37 -10.18 -7.36 -7.23
CA HIS A 37 -10.39 -7.61 -8.65
C HIS A 37 -11.87 -7.59 -9.01
N VAL A 38 -12.18 -7.42 -10.30
CA VAL A 38 -13.54 -7.43 -10.84
C VAL A 38 -14.35 -8.68 -10.52
N ASP A 39 -13.70 -9.81 -10.25
CA ASP A 39 -14.33 -11.09 -9.87
C ASP A 39 -14.55 -11.25 -8.35
N GLY A 40 -14.19 -10.24 -7.55
CA GLY A 40 -14.32 -10.25 -6.09
C GLY A 40 -13.18 -10.96 -5.35
N THR A 41 -12.06 -11.22 -6.01
CA THR A 41 -10.86 -11.80 -5.39
C THR A 41 -9.76 -10.77 -5.15
N ALA A 42 -8.77 -11.11 -4.32
CA ALA A 42 -7.55 -10.32 -4.12
C ALA A 42 -6.35 -11.26 -3.99
N ARG A 43 -5.17 -10.85 -4.48
CA ARG A 43 -3.90 -11.54 -4.21
C ARG A 43 -3.32 -11.02 -2.90
N VAL A 44 -3.31 -11.89 -1.88
CA VAL A 44 -3.03 -11.47 -0.51
C VAL A 44 -1.59 -11.82 -0.11
N GLN A 45 -0.97 -10.92 0.65
CA GLN A 45 0.21 -11.20 1.44
C GLN A 45 -0.13 -11.09 2.93
N THR A 46 -0.11 -12.21 3.64
CA THR A 46 -0.20 -12.21 5.11
C THR A 46 1.17 -12.00 5.70
N VAL A 47 1.29 -10.99 6.56
CA VAL A 47 2.51 -10.67 7.32
C VAL A 47 2.31 -11.08 8.77
N GLU A 48 3.32 -11.73 9.35
CA GLU A 48 3.39 -12.05 10.77
C GLU A 48 4.59 -11.31 11.38
N ARG A 49 4.38 -10.73 12.57
CA ARG A 49 5.38 -9.89 13.25
C ARG A 49 6.73 -10.57 13.44
N LYS A 50 6.75 -11.88 13.72
CA LYS A 50 7.99 -12.67 13.88
C LYS A 50 8.87 -12.74 12.63
N HIS A 51 8.32 -12.51 11.43
CA HIS A 51 9.06 -12.62 10.16
C HIS A 51 9.48 -11.26 9.60
N ASN A 52 8.66 -10.22 9.82
CA ASN A 52 8.96 -8.87 9.38
C ASN A 52 8.30 -7.86 10.34
N PRO A 53 8.94 -7.54 11.48
CA PRO A 53 8.33 -6.70 12.51
C PRO A 53 8.08 -5.28 12.01
N ALA A 54 9.02 -4.68 11.27
CA ALA A 54 8.85 -3.33 10.74
C ALA A 54 7.66 -3.20 9.79
N TYR A 55 7.47 -4.17 8.88
CA TYR A 55 6.33 -4.14 7.96
C TYR A 55 5.00 -4.50 8.64
N TYR A 56 5.05 -5.35 9.66
CA TYR A 56 3.88 -5.63 10.50
C TYR A 56 3.43 -4.36 11.24
N ASP A 57 4.35 -3.69 11.93
CA ASP A 57 4.08 -2.49 12.72
C ASP A 57 3.56 -1.35 11.83
N LEU A 58 4.04 -1.26 10.58
CA LEU A 58 3.49 -0.32 9.58
C LEU A 58 2.01 -0.61 9.28
N ILE A 59 1.66 -1.88 9.04
CA ILE A 59 0.27 -2.28 8.75
C ILE A 59 -0.63 -2.06 9.98
N GLU A 60 -0.12 -2.37 11.17
CA GLU A 60 -0.81 -2.14 12.45
C GLU A 60 -1.11 -0.65 12.65
N ALA A 61 -0.10 0.22 12.55
CA ALA A 61 -0.27 1.67 12.67
C ALA A 61 -1.22 2.24 11.60
N PHE A 62 -1.15 1.75 10.36
CA PHE A 62 -2.11 2.13 9.32
C PHE A 62 -3.54 1.72 9.68
N GLY A 63 -3.72 0.53 10.26
CA GLY A 63 -5.00 0.05 10.78
C GLY A 63 -5.52 0.88 11.95
N GLU A 64 -4.67 1.30 12.87
CA GLU A 64 -5.04 2.19 13.99
C GLU A 64 -5.55 3.55 13.50
N ILE A 65 -4.96 4.09 12.43
CA ILE A 65 -5.32 5.38 11.85
C ILE A 65 -6.60 5.29 11.01
N THR A 66 -6.73 4.24 10.19
CA THR A 66 -7.77 4.15 9.15
C THR A 66 -8.92 3.20 9.48
N GLY A 67 -8.75 2.34 10.49
CA GLY A 67 -9.63 1.20 10.75
C GLY A 67 -9.43 0.02 9.79
N VAL A 68 -8.50 0.10 8.83
CA VAL A 68 -8.30 -0.91 7.78
C VAL A 68 -6.84 -1.37 7.75
N PRO A 69 -6.49 -2.53 8.33
CA PRO A 69 -5.12 -3.04 8.35
C PRO A 69 -4.70 -3.74 7.05
N VAL A 70 -4.93 -3.10 5.90
CA VAL A 70 -4.64 -3.62 4.55
C VAL A 70 -3.92 -2.55 3.73
N LEU A 71 -2.73 -2.88 3.23
CA LEU A 71 -1.95 -2.04 2.33
C LEU A 71 -1.95 -2.60 0.92
N LEU A 72 -2.02 -1.72 -0.08
CA LEU A 72 -1.70 -2.08 -1.47
C LEU A 72 -0.18 -2.26 -1.58
N ASN A 73 0.26 -3.47 -1.89
CA ASN A 73 1.66 -3.78 -2.14
C ASN A 73 1.86 -4.04 -3.64
N THR A 74 2.72 -3.24 -4.28
CA THR A 74 3.12 -3.41 -5.67
C THR A 74 4.64 -3.37 -5.79
N SER A 75 5.16 -3.90 -6.90
CA SER A 75 6.59 -3.93 -7.14
C SER A 75 7.16 -2.52 -7.25
N PHE A 76 8.17 -2.20 -6.45
CA PHE A 76 8.90 -0.95 -6.57
C PHE A 76 9.87 -1.01 -7.76
N ASN A 77 9.40 -0.59 -8.93
CA ASN A 77 10.17 -0.45 -10.16
C ASN A 77 9.44 0.50 -11.14
N GLU A 78 10.11 0.82 -12.24
CA GLU A 78 9.54 1.59 -13.34
C GLU A 78 9.90 0.91 -14.68
N ARG A 79 9.20 -0.19 -15.01
CA ARG A 79 9.48 -1.02 -16.21
C ARG A 79 10.91 -1.60 -16.24
N GLU A 80 11.54 -1.66 -15.08
CA GLU A 80 12.87 -2.23 -14.82
C GLU A 80 12.70 -3.40 -13.81
N PRO A 81 13.76 -4.20 -13.56
CA PRO A 81 13.75 -5.13 -12.44
C PRO A 81 13.44 -4.43 -11.11
N ILE A 82 12.95 -5.20 -10.12
CA ILE A 82 12.74 -4.68 -8.77
C ILE A 82 14.06 -4.14 -8.23
N VAL A 83 13.98 -2.94 -7.65
CA VAL A 83 15.10 -2.27 -6.99
C VAL A 83 15.77 -3.21 -5.96
N ALA A 84 17.10 -3.30 -6.01
CA ALA A 84 17.89 -4.11 -5.09
C ALA A 84 18.99 -3.30 -4.37
N LYS A 85 19.25 -2.07 -4.79
CA LYS A 85 20.27 -1.19 -4.18
C LYS A 85 19.72 0.20 -3.81
N PRO A 86 20.27 0.88 -2.81
CA PRO A 86 19.84 2.22 -2.44
C PRO A 86 19.88 3.22 -3.59
N GLU A 87 20.90 3.16 -4.46
CA GLU A 87 21.02 4.06 -5.60
C GLU A 87 19.90 3.83 -6.64
N GLU A 88 19.51 2.56 -6.84
CA GLU A 88 18.39 2.18 -7.69
C GLU A 88 17.05 2.67 -7.10
N ALA A 89 16.87 2.59 -5.78
CA ALA A 89 15.68 3.08 -5.08
C ALA A 89 15.51 4.59 -5.27
N ILE A 90 16.59 5.34 -5.08
CA ILE A 90 16.61 6.80 -5.24
C ILE A 90 16.34 7.18 -6.69
N ALA A 91 16.94 6.47 -7.65
CA ALA A 91 16.71 6.71 -9.07
C ALA A 91 15.25 6.42 -9.47
N CYS A 92 14.69 5.30 -9.04
CA CYS A 92 13.30 4.94 -9.30
C CYS A 92 12.32 5.94 -8.65
N PHE A 93 12.54 6.31 -7.38
CA PHE A 93 11.74 7.31 -6.66
C PHE A 93 11.65 8.65 -7.40
N ARG A 94 12.78 9.15 -7.94
CA ARG A 94 12.82 10.42 -8.68
C ARG A 94 12.06 10.41 -10.00
N ARG A 95 11.89 9.23 -10.62
CA ARG A 95 11.22 9.09 -11.91
C ARG A 95 9.74 8.71 -11.76
N ALA A 96 9.41 7.90 -10.76
CA ALA A 96 8.10 7.27 -10.60
C ALA A 96 7.01 8.16 -9.98
N GLU A 97 7.23 9.48 -9.86
CA GLU A 97 6.29 10.44 -9.26
C GLU A 97 5.76 10.01 -7.87
N ILE A 98 6.56 9.26 -7.11
CA ILE A 98 6.21 8.81 -5.77
C ILE A 98 6.37 9.99 -4.79
N ASP A 99 5.42 10.16 -3.87
CA ASP A 99 5.43 11.25 -2.90
C ASP A 99 6.54 11.10 -1.85
N VAL A 100 6.76 9.86 -1.38
CA VAL A 100 7.65 9.55 -0.26
C VAL A 100 8.46 8.28 -0.52
N LEU A 101 9.76 8.33 -0.21
CA LEU A 101 10.64 7.17 -0.10
C LEU A 101 11.08 6.98 1.35
N ALA A 102 10.70 5.86 1.95
CA ALA A 102 11.28 5.37 3.20
C ALA A 102 12.33 4.29 2.87
N ILE A 103 13.58 4.52 3.26
CA ILE A 103 14.70 3.60 3.00
C ILE A 103 15.66 3.53 4.19
N GLY A 104 15.74 2.35 4.82
CA GLY A 104 16.44 2.24 6.11
C GLY A 104 15.83 3.19 7.14
N ASP A 105 16.67 3.96 7.82
CA ASP A 105 16.25 4.96 8.81
C ASP A 105 15.99 6.36 8.19
N PHE A 106 15.90 6.45 6.86
CA PHE A 106 15.68 7.70 6.14
C PHE A 106 14.26 7.79 5.59
N TYR A 107 13.70 9.00 5.66
CA TYR A 107 12.41 9.38 5.10
C TYR A 107 12.62 10.59 4.20
N VAL A 108 12.26 10.46 2.92
CA VAL A 108 12.51 11.47 1.88
C VAL A 108 11.20 11.82 1.20
N GLU A 109 10.86 13.10 1.20
CA GLU A 109 9.68 13.63 0.51
C GLU A 109 10.06 14.25 -0.84
N ASN A 110 9.22 14.02 -1.84
CA ASN A 110 9.31 14.70 -3.12
C ASN A 110 8.71 16.10 -2.99
N ARG A 111 9.58 17.13 -2.88
CA ARG A 111 9.14 18.52 -2.69
C ARG A 111 8.37 19.11 -3.87
N GLU A 112 8.46 18.54 -5.07
CA GLU A 112 7.75 19.04 -6.25
C GLU A 112 6.28 18.56 -6.29
N ALA A 113 5.98 17.35 -5.82
CA ALA A 113 4.62 16.80 -5.74
C ALA A 113 3.71 17.61 -4.80
N MET A 114 4.27 18.24 -3.76
CA MET A 114 3.55 19.09 -2.81
C MET A 114 3.06 20.42 -3.40
N HIS A 115 3.68 20.94 -4.46
CA HIS A 115 3.27 22.22 -5.04
C HIS A 115 1.91 22.11 -5.77
N VAL A 116 1.58 20.93 -6.32
CA VAL A 116 0.31 20.70 -7.02
C VAL A 116 -0.86 20.54 -6.04
N ALA A 117 -0.65 19.89 -4.90
CA ALA A 117 -1.70 19.66 -3.90
C ALA A 117 -2.21 20.94 -3.20
N LEU A 118 -1.38 21.99 -3.11
CA LEU A 118 -1.76 23.26 -2.47
C LEU A 118 -2.55 24.21 -3.39
N HIS A 119 -2.57 23.99 -4.71
CA HIS A 119 -3.27 24.88 -5.65
C HIS A 119 -4.69 24.42 -6.00
N SER A 120 -5.12 23.22 -5.59
CA SER A 120 -6.47 22.70 -5.88
C SER A 120 -7.56 23.11 -4.86
N SER A 121 -7.20 23.90 -3.84
CA SER A 121 -8.11 24.29 -2.75
C SER A 121 -8.70 25.70 -2.85
N THR A 122 -8.44 26.45 -3.94
CA THR A 122 -8.85 27.87 -4.03
C THR A 122 -9.92 28.18 -5.08
N ASP A 123 -10.44 27.20 -5.82
CA ASP A 123 -11.31 27.46 -6.99
C ASP A 123 -12.75 26.93 -6.85
N ALA A 124 -13.30 27.00 -5.63
CA ALA A 124 -14.68 26.62 -5.34
C ALA A 124 -15.46 27.72 -4.60
N THR A 125 -15.38 28.98 -5.04
CA THR A 125 -16.46 29.96 -4.80
C THR A 125 -16.33 31.09 -5.82
N VAL A 126 -17.05 31.03 -6.93
CA VAL A 126 -17.79 32.12 -7.59
C VAL A 126 -18.42 31.51 -8.85
N GLN A 127 -19.72 31.24 -8.80
CA GLN A 127 -20.64 31.68 -9.84
C GLN A 127 -22.08 31.60 -9.31
N SER A 128 -22.70 32.76 -9.37
CA SER A 128 -24.07 33.15 -9.00
C SER A 128 -25.15 32.42 -9.79
#